data_AF-J2JNT1-F1
#
_entry.id   AF-J2JNT1-F1
#
_cell.length_a   1.000
_cell.length_b   1.000
_cell.length_c   1.000
_cell.angle_alpha   90.00
_cell.angle_beta   90.00
_cell.angle_gamma   90.00
#
_symmetry.space_group_name_H-M   'P 1'
#
loop_
_entity.id
_entity.type
_entity.pdbx_description
1 polymer ?
#
loop_
_entity_poly.entity_id
_entity_poly.type
_entity_poly.pdbx_seq_one_letter_code
_entity_poly.pdbx_strand_id
1 'polypeptide(L)'
;MRLMKKLLSISILLLFVSCESDTYYELQNHDDALHLKWNKAYPDDTIDKSLIGLKWGLSYVGAILPTSLNGISTSNNIISININKLGFSESAIEKLSKLNLKIKESQEYRTTNAIDLGRYITLLLGASEHYYEIIGTPKTLTEVLNRYTLLPQKGYVDNSSVSFENRIIKFSEQNGFNQIFLSEEVNPVSGEIFEYETIEVLPNGQLRFGIFDVNGNRKNNADPSHSNAGKPGKCMWCHESTINQMFSTQNNYAGYLTYNEFQNTLISYRESNRKQKLALTDGVDFSQTQQHTLTELLYISFMEPSAERLSLEWKMPLTQVQGQLSNLPTHIYTEFPFLGNLYYRKDIESLAPFQGLPVSSSVREQSEIEVNHLN
;
A
#
# COMPACT_ATOMS: atom_id res chain seq x y z
N MET A 1 -60.67 13.00 -37.51
CA MET A 1 -60.19 13.39 -36.16
C MET A 1 -60.46 12.36 -35.03
N ARG A 2 -60.68 11.06 -35.35
CA ARG A 2 -60.82 9.98 -34.34
C ARG A 2 -59.81 8.82 -34.51
N LEU A 3 -59.14 8.71 -35.66
CA LEU A 3 -58.10 7.70 -35.89
C LEU A 3 -56.70 8.13 -35.40
N MET A 4 -56.34 9.41 -35.50
CA MET A 4 -55.02 9.91 -35.03
C MET A 4 -54.88 9.95 -33.50
N LYS A 5 -55.98 9.94 -32.74
CA LYS A 5 -55.95 9.88 -31.27
C LYS A 5 -55.73 8.47 -30.72
N LYS A 6 -55.95 7.41 -31.51
CA LYS A 6 -55.70 6.02 -31.09
C LYS A 6 -54.26 5.56 -31.37
N LEU A 7 -53.59 6.15 -32.36
CA LEU A 7 -52.17 5.87 -32.63
C LEU A 7 -51.24 6.56 -31.63
N LEU A 8 -51.60 7.75 -31.12
CA LEU A 8 -50.79 8.46 -30.12
C LEU A 8 -50.85 7.81 -28.71
N SER A 9 -51.89 7.03 -28.41
CA SER A 9 -52.02 6.33 -27.12
C SER A 9 -51.29 4.98 -27.08
N ILE A 10 -50.86 4.44 -28.23
CA ILE A 10 -50.11 3.18 -28.30
C ILE A 10 -48.60 3.43 -28.29
N SER A 11 -48.12 4.60 -28.74
CA SER A 11 -46.70 4.97 -28.69
C SER A 11 -46.20 5.45 -27.32
N ILE A 12 -47.10 5.80 -26.39
CA ILE A 12 -46.72 6.25 -25.03
C ILE A 12 -46.66 5.07 -24.04
N LEU A 13 -47.25 3.91 -24.37
CA LEU A 13 -47.20 2.71 -23.51
C LEU A 13 -45.96 1.84 -23.76
N LEU A 14 -45.21 2.10 -24.83
CA LEU A 14 -43.97 1.38 -25.19
C LEU A 14 -42.69 2.05 -24.66
N LEU A 15 -42.80 3.21 -23.98
CA LEU A 15 -41.66 3.92 -23.38
C LEU A 15 -41.42 3.56 -21.90
N PHE A 16 -42.18 2.63 -21.34
CA PHE A 16 -42.01 2.12 -19.96
C PHE A 16 -41.49 0.67 -19.89
N VAL A 17 -41.08 0.10 -21.03
CA VAL A 17 -40.25 -1.10 -21.06
C VAL A 17 -38.86 -0.68 -21.51
N SER A 18 -38.24 0.23 -20.74
CA SER A 18 -36.79 0.22 -20.63
C SER A 18 -36.48 -1.04 -19.84
N CYS A 19 -36.15 -2.12 -20.53
CA CYS A 19 -35.18 -3.05 -19.98
C CYS A 19 -33.92 -2.22 -19.78
N GLU A 20 -33.77 -1.64 -18.58
CA GLU A 20 -32.45 -1.64 -17.98
C GLU A 20 -32.02 -3.11 -18.06
N SER A 21 -31.10 -3.41 -18.97
CA SER A 21 -30.26 -4.57 -18.78
C SER A 21 -29.55 -4.30 -17.47
N ASP A 22 -30.15 -4.77 -16.37
CA ASP A 22 -29.52 -4.83 -15.07
C ASP A 22 -28.26 -5.69 -15.24
N THR A 23 -27.17 -5.05 -15.63
CA THR A 23 -25.80 -5.53 -15.40
C THR A 23 -25.53 -5.66 -13.89
N TYR A 24 -26.49 -5.26 -13.04
CA TYR A 24 -26.51 -5.51 -11.61
C TYR A 24 -26.81 -6.98 -11.26
N TYR A 25 -27.48 -7.74 -12.13
CA TYR A 25 -27.82 -9.15 -11.86
C TYR A 25 -26.76 -10.18 -12.33
N GLU A 26 -25.73 -9.76 -13.07
CA GLU A 26 -24.57 -10.64 -13.37
C GLU A 26 -23.49 -10.62 -12.26
N LEU A 27 -23.68 -9.83 -11.20
CA LEU A 27 -22.80 -9.85 -10.01
C LEU A 27 -23.25 -10.85 -8.92
N GLN A 28 -24.29 -11.65 -9.17
CA GLN A 28 -24.73 -12.68 -8.21
C GLN A 28 -24.01 -14.02 -8.42
N ASN A 29 -23.31 -14.46 -7.37
CA ASN A 29 -22.60 -15.74 -7.19
C ASN A 29 -21.18 -15.88 -7.76
N HIS A 30 -20.38 -14.82 -7.73
CA HIS A 30 -18.94 -15.04 -7.57
C HIS A 30 -18.66 -15.29 -6.09
N ASP A 31 -17.87 -16.32 -5.78
CA ASP A 31 -17.27 -16.48 -4.45
C ASP A 31 -16.60 -15.15 -4.08
N ASP A 32 -17.21 -14.39 -3.17
CA ASP A 32 -16.71 -13.07 -2.75
C ASP A 32 -15.35 -13.17 -2.05
N ALA A 33 -14.91 -14.39 -1.73
CA ALA A 33 -13.60 -14.62 -1.18
C ALA A 33 -12.52 -14.58 -2.27
N LEU A 34 -11.36 -14.03 -1.90
CA LEU A 34 -10.09 -14.29 -2.58
C LEU A 34 -9.29 -15.25 -1.70
N HIS A 35 -8.71 -16.29 -2.31
CA HIS A 35 -7.86 -17.24 -1.61
C HIS A 35 -6.39 -16.89 -1.79
N LEU A 36 -5.69 -16.74 -0.67
CA LEU A 36 -4.27 -16.45 -0.61
C LEU A 36 -3.54 -17.69 -0.11
N LYS A 37 -2.52 -18.14 -0.84
CA LYS A 37 -1.70 -19.28 -0.46
C LYS A 37 -0.48 -18.80 0.32
N TRP A 38 -0.34 -19.28 1.55
CA TRP A 38 0.87 -19.14 2.34
C TRP A 38 1.89 -20.19 1.90
N ASN A 39 3.05 -19.72 1.46
CA ASN A 39 4.22 -20.54 1.19
C ASN A 39 5.28 -20.16 2.23
N LYS A 40 5.63 -21.11 3.12
CA LYS A 40 6.58 -20.86 4.20
C LYS A 40 7.92 -20.36 3.65
N ALA A 41 8.34 -19.18 4.10
CA ALA A 41 9.51 -18.50 3.54
C ALA A 41 10.84 -18.82 4.25
N TYR A 42 10.80 -18.96 5.58
CA TYR A 42 11.99 -19.18 6.43
C TYR A 42 11.61 -20.05 7.64
N PRO A 43 12.59 -20.61 8.40
CA PRO A 43 12.31 -21.60 9.45
C PRO A 43 11.27 -21.16 10.50
N ASP A 44 11.32 -19.90 10.90
CA ASP A 44 10.43 -19.31 11.93
C ASP A 44 9.17 -18.65 11.35
N ASP A 45 8.94 -18.76 10.04
CA ASP A 45 7.71 -18.30 9.39
C ASP A 45 6.56 -19.25 9.74
N THR A 46 5.46 -18.67 10.22
CA THR A 46 4.24 -19.38 10.58
C THR A 46 3.05 -18.68 9.94
N ILE A 47 1.97 -19.42 9.68
CA ILE A 47 0.76 -18.82 9.13
C ILE A 47 0.19 -17.73 10.03
N ASP A 48 0.34 -17.83 11.34
CA ASP A 48 -0.12 -16.81 12.30
C ASP A 48 0.68 -15.50 12.16
N LYS A 49 2.01 -15.59 12.00
CA LYS A 49 2.85 -14.41 11.72
C LYS A 49 2.49 -13.81 10.36
N SER A 50 2.31 -14.65 9.35
CA SER A 50 1.87 -14.24 8.02
C SER A 50 0.47 -13.58 8.04
N LEU A 51 -0.44 -14.05 8.90
CA LEU A 51 -1.76 -13.45 9.09
C LEU A 51 -1.67 -12.06 9.74
N ILE A 52 -0.76 -11.88 10.70
CA ILE A 52 -0.47 -10.56 11.27
C ILE A 52 0.08 -9.63 10.18
N GLY A 53 1.06 -10.09 9.38
CA GLY A 53 1.58 -9.32 8.24
C GLY A 53 0.51 -8.95 7.22
N LEU A 54 -0.40 -9.88 6.89
CA LEU A 54 -1.53 -9.61 6.01
C LEU A 54 -2.46 -8.53 6.58
N LYS A 55 -2.81 -8.63 7.86
CA LYS A 55 -3.63 -7.61 8.54
C LYS A 55 -2.95 -6.24 8.54
N TRP A 56 -1.66 -6.18 8.81
CA TRP A 56 -0.90 -4.93 8.72
C TRP A 56 -0.87 -4.36 7.30
N GLY A 57 -0.61 -5.17 6.28
CA GLY A 57 -0.67 -4.71 4.88
C GLY A 57 -2.06 -4.21 4.46
N LEU A 58 -3.13 -4.93 4.83
CA LEU A 58 -4.51 -4.52 4.57
C LEU A 58 -4.87 -3.21 5.30
N SER A 59 -4.49 -3.10 6.57
CA SER A 59 -4.70 -1.89 7.37
C SER A 59 -3.97 -0.71 6.72
N TYR A 60 -2.72 -0.91 6.29
CA TYR A 60 -1.91 0.12 5.65
C TYR A 60 -2.52 0.68 4.37
N VAL A 61 -3.29 -0.12 3.61
CA VAL A 61 -4.07 0.35 2.45
C VAL A 61 -5.50 0.80 2.80
N GLY A 62 -5.82 0.95 4.09
CA GLY A 62 -7.05 1.60 4.55
C GLY A 62 -8.10 0.69 5.20
N ALA A 63 -7.82 -0.60 5.43
CA ALA A 63 -8.77 -1.46 6.14
C ALA A 63 -8.89 -1.08 7.62
N ILE A 64 -10.12 -1.06 8.14
CA ILE A 64 -10.39 -0.90 9.59
C ILE A 64 -10.15 -2.22 10.35
N LEU A 65 -10.40 -3.37 9.70
CA LEU A 65 -10.34 -4.71 10.31
C LEU A 65 -11.20 -4.83 11.59
N PRO A 66 -12.53 -4.67 11.47
CA PRO A 66 -13.43 -4.73 12.62
C PRO A 66 -13.40 -6.11 13.28
N THR A 67 -13.28 -6.11 14.61
CA THR A 67 -13.22 -7.33 15.44
C THR A 67 -14.52 -8.15 15.34
N SER A 68 -15.63 -7.47 15.06
CA SER A 68 -16.97 -8.06 14.95
C SER A 68 -17.25 -8.77 13.63
N LEU A 69 -16.48 -8.51 12.57
CA LEU A 69 -16.70 -9.11 11.25
C LEU A 69 -15.57 -10.07 10.89
N ASN A 70 -15.92 -11.33 10.66
CA ASN A 70 -14.99 -12.35 10.17
C ASN A 70 -14.80 -12.18 8.64
N GLY A 71 -13.92 -11.26 8.26
CA GLY A 71 -13.48 -11.05 6.88
C GLY A 71 -12.24 -11.86 6.49
N ILE A 72 -11.59 -12.54 7.44
CA ILE A 72 -10.42 -13.40 7.19
C ILE A 72 -10.63 -14.74 7.88
N SER A 73 -10.40 -15.84 7.16
CA SER A 73 -10.39 -17.19 7.71
C SER A 73 -9.20 -17.98 7.18
N THR A 74 -8.78 -19.01 7.91
CA THR A 74 -7.63 -19.85 7.55
C THR A 74 -8.03 -21.32 7.50
N SER A 75 -7.50 -22.04 6.51
CA SER A 75 -7.62 -23.48 6.38
C SER A 75 -6.32 -24.03 5.81
N ASN A 76 -5.59 -24.82 6.60
CA ASN A 76 -4.25 -25.30 6.28
C ASN A 76 -3.31 -24.14 5.91
N ASN A 77 -2.86 -24.07 4.66
CA ASN A 77 -2.00 -23.02 4.12
C ASN A 77 -2.75 -22.01 3.23
N ILE A 78 -4.09 -22.01 3.26
CA ILE A 78 -4.93 -21.06 2.53
C ILE A 78 -5.55 -20.08 3.51
N ILE A 79 -5.44 -18.80 3.20
CA ILE A 79 -6.09 -17.69 3.88
C ILE A 79 -7.16 -17.15 2.94
N SER A 80 -8.42 -17.17 3.36
CA SER A 80 -9.53 -16.59 2.60
C SER A 80 -9.83 -15.20 3.12
N ILE A 81 -9.88 -14.22 2.22
CA ILE A 81 -10.26 -12.85 2.55
C ILE A 81 -11.55 -12.45 1.84
N ASN A 82 -12.43 -11.75 2.53
CA ASN A 82 -13.61 -11.10 1.95
C ASN A 82 -13.51 -9.59 2.22
N ILE A 83 -13.17 -8.83 1.19
CA ILE A 83 -12.89 -7.38 1.27
C ILE A 83 -14.09 -6.57 1.78
N ASN A 84 -15.33 -7.04 1.55
CA ASN A 84 -16.55 -6.38 2.01
C ASN A 84 -16.71 -6.44 3.55
N LYS A 85 -15.94 -7.29 4.23
CA LYS A 85 -15.99 -7.48 5.69
C LYS A 85 -14.77 -6.89 6.41
N LEU A 86 -13.83 -6.29 5.69
CA LEU A 86 -12.58 -5.76 6.26
C LEU A 86 -12.66 -4.27 6.64
N GLY A 87 -13.82 -3.63 6.43
CA GLY A 87 -14.02 -2.21 6.74
C GLY A 87 -13.24 -1.28 5.81
N PHE A 88 -13.13 -1.62 4.53
CA PHE A 88 -12.67 -0.72 3.49
C PHE A 88 -13.75 0.30 3.13
N SER A 89 -13.36 1.45 2.55
CA SER A 89 -14.30 2.38 1.94
C SER A 89 -14.94 1.78 0.68
N GLU A 90 -16.09 2.29 0.25
CA GLU A 90 -16.77 1.82 -0.97
C GLU A 90 -15.87 1.96 -2.21
N SER A 91 -15.17 3.09 -2.34
CA SER A 91 -14.18 3.31 -3.40
C SER A 91 -13.05 2.27 -3.33
N ALA A 92 -12.53 1.96 -2.15
CA ALA A 92 -11.48 0.95 -2.00
C ALA A 92 -11.99 -0.45 -2.38
N ILE A 93 -13.23 -0.80 -2.00
CA ILE A 93 -13.87 -2.06 -2.38
C ILE A 93 -14.00 -2.17 -3.90
N GLU A 94 -14.39 -1.10 -4.60
CA GLU A 94 -14.46 -1.09 -6.07
C GLU A 94 -13.09 -1.40 -6.70
N LYS A 95 -12.02 -0.73 -6.24
CA LYS A 95 -10.66 -0.96 -6.75
C LYS A 95 -10.16 -2.36 -6.44
N LEU A 96 -10.33 -2.82 -5.21
CA LEU A 96 -9.95 -4.17 -4.79
C LEU A 96 -10.75 -5.24 -5.54
N SER A 97 -12.02 -4.99 -5.88
CA SER A 97 -12.81 -5.93 -6.68
C SER A 97 -12.25 -6.07 -8.09
N LYS A 98 -11.88 -4.96 -8.74
CA LYS A 98 -11.20 -4.97 -10.05
C LYS A 98 -9.88 -5.75 -9.98
N LEU A 99 -9.06 -5.50 -8.97
CA LEU A 99 -7.80 -6.22 -8.77
C LEU A 99 -8.05 -7.72 -8.53
N ASN A 100 -9.02 -8.08 -7.68
CA ASN A 100 -9.37 -9.47 -7.38
C ASN A 100 -9.86 -10.22 -8.62
N LEU A 101 -10.61 -9.56 -9.51
CA LEU A 101 -11.01 -10.13 -10.81
C LEU A 101 -9.78 -10.44 -11.67
N LYS A 102 -8.84 -9.49 -11.83
CA LYS A 102 -7.58 -9.71 -12.57
C LYS A 102 -6.74 -10.84 -11.96
N ILE A 103 -6.68 -10.92 -10.64
CA ILE A 103 -6.01 -12.02 -9.94
C ILE A 103 -6.67 -13.36 -10.27
N LYS A 104 -8.00 -13.47 -10.16
CA LYS A 104 -8.75 -14.70 -10.47
C LYS A 104 -8.62 -15.12 -11.95
N GLU A 105 -8.39 -14.16 -12.85
CA GLU A 105 -8.14 -14.41 -14.27
C GLU A 105 -6.71 -14.88 -14.58
N SER A 106 -5.75 -14.67 -13.68
CA SER A 106 -4.35 -15.07 -13.86
C SER A 106 -4.17 -16.60 -13.97
N GLN A 107 -3.11 -17.04 -14.65
CA GLN A 107 -2.81 -18.46 -14.78
C GLN A 107 -2.53 -19.10 -13.41
N GLU A 108 -1.80 -18.42 -12.52
CA GLU A 108 -1.56 -18.85 -11.14
C GLU A 108 -2.87 -19.20 -10.41
N TYR A 109 -3.85 -18.29 -10.39
CA TYR A 109 -5.10 -18.52 -9.67
C TYR A 109 -5.92 -19.63 -10.31
N ARG A 110 -6.02 -19.66 -11.64
CA ARG A 110 -6.73 -20.74 -12.36
C ARG A 110 -6.11 -22.11 -12.13
N THR A 111 -4.80 -22.18 -11.94
CA THR A 111 -4.06 -23.44 -11.74
C THR A 111 -4.08 -23.90 -10.29
N THR A 112 -4.02 -22.97 -9.33
CA THR A 112 -3.83 -23.30 -7.91
C THR A 112 -5.04 -23.01 -7.03
N ASN A 113 -6.06 -22.35 -7.58
CA ASN A 113 -7.23 -21.81 -6.90
C ASN A 113 -6.87 -20.80 -5.79
N ALA A 114 -5.72 -20.15 -5.89
CA ALA A 114 -5.24 -19.13 -4.97
C ALA A 114 -4.17 -18.25 -5.63
N ILE A 115 -3.87 -17.11 -5.03
CA ILE A 115 -2.67 -16.30 -5.35
C ILE A 115 -1.65 -16.44 -4.21
N ASP A 116 -0.35 -16.40 -4.49
CA ASP A 116 0.66 -16.28 -3.44
C ASP A 116 0.41 -15.06 -2.54
N LEU A 117 0.45 -15.28 -1.22
CA LEU A 117 0.21 -14.23 -0.22
C LEU A 117 1.16 -13.03 -0.39
N GLY A 118 2.45 -13.28 -0.62
CA GLY A 118 3.44 -12.24 -0.82
C GLY A 118 3.25 -11.50 -2.14
N ARG A 119 2.83 -12.20 -3.21
CA ARG A 119 2.41 -11.55 -4.47
C ARG A 119 1.24 -10.61 -4.24
N TYR A 120 0.23 -11.03 -3.48
CA TYR A 120 -0.92 -10.18 -3.15
C TYR A 120 -0.50 -8.91 -2.41
N ILE A 121 0.34 -9.00 -1.38
CA ILE A 121 0.89 -7.82 -0.68
C ILE A 121 1.71 -6.93 -1.63
N THR A 122 2.52 -7.54 -2.51
CA THR A 122 3.31 -6.82 -3.52
C THR A 122 2.40 -6.04 -4.48
N LEU A 123 1.27 -6.60 -4.88
CA LEU A 123 0.28 -5.91 -5.71
C LEU A 123 -0.37 -4.74 -4.97
N LEU A 124 -0.62 -4.84 -3.66
CA LEU A 124 -1.22 -3.76 -2.89
C LEU A 124 -0.25 -2.61 -2.60
N LEU A 125 1.01 -2.91 -2.27
CA LEU A 125 1.98 -1.95 -1.75
C LEU A 125 3.08 -1.56 -2.73
N GLY A 126 3.48 -2.48 -3.61
CA GLY A 126 4.60 -2.27 -4.52
C GLY A 126 4.23 -1.55 -5.82
N ALA A 127 2.96 -1.62 -6.21
CA ALA A 127 2.41 -0.81 -7.29
C ALA A 127 1.83 0.49 -6.71
N SER A 128 2.54 1.61 -6.89
CA SER A 128 2.17 2.87 -6.23
C SER A 128 0.75 3.33 -6.60
N GLU A 129 0.34 3.18 -7.86
CA GLU A 129 -1.02 3.52 -8.26
C GLU A 129 -2.07 2.60 -7.64
N HIS A 130 -1.77 1.32 -7.36
CA HIS A 130 -2.71 0.49 -6.59
C HIS A 130 -2.87 1.03 -5.17
N TYR A 131 -1.75 1.27 -4.48
CA TYR A 131 -1.76 1.86 -3.14
C TYR A 131 -2.61 3.15 -3.13
N TYR A 132 -2.30 4.09 -4.02
CA TYR A 132 -2.97 5.39 -4.06
C TYR A 132 -4.46 5.31 -4.36
N GLU A 133 -4.88 4.48 -5.31
CA GLU A 133 -6.29 4.32 -5.67
C GLU A 133 -7.10 3.61 -4.56
N ILE A 134 -6.49 2.62 -3.88
CA ILE A 134 -7.16 1.89 -2.81
C ILE A 134 -7.29 2.77 -1.56
N ILE A 135 -6.22 3.46 -1.16
CA ILE A 135 -6.22 4.31 0.04
C ILE A 135 -6.86 5.70 -0.18
N GLY A 136 -7.17 6.03 -1.44
CA GLY A 136 -7.81 7.29 -1.83
C GLY A 136 -6.88 8.50 -1.72
N THR A 137 -5.59 8.34 -2.03
CA THR A 137 -4.68 9.48 -2.20
C THR A 137 -5.18 10.33 -3.39
N PRO A 138 -5.26 11.66 -3.28
CA PRO A 138 -5.68 12.52 -4.40
C PRO A 138 -4.70 12.50 -5.58
N LYS A 139 -5.13 12.95 -6.75
CA LYS A 139 -4.26 13.02 -7.95
C LYS A 139 -3.40 14.27 -7.96
N THR A 140 -3.80 15.31 -7.23
CA THR A 140 -3.03 16.56 -7.14
C THR A 140 -2.81 17.00 -5.69
N LEU A 141 -1.71 17.71 -5.46
CA LEU A 141 -1.40 18.34 -4.17
C LEU A 141 -2.48 19.36 -3.79
N THR A 142 -3.05 20.08 -4.75
CA THR A 142 -4.14 21.02 -4.50
C THR A 142 -5.38 20.33 -3.91
N GLU A 143 -5.76 19.17 -4.44
CA GLU A 143 -6.87 18.38 -3.89
C GLU A 143 -6.60 17.91 -2.45
N VAL A 144 -5.34 17.58 -2.13
CA VAL A 144 -4.93 17.28 -0.75
C VAL A 144 -5.10 18.52 0.13
N LEU A 145 -4.46 19.63 -0.24
CA LEU A 145 -4.38 20.83 0.60
C LEU A 145 -5.73 21.52 0.78
N ASN A 146 -6.68 21.38 -0.15
CA ASN A 146 -8.04 21.88 0.01
C ASN A 146 -8.82 21.21 1.16
N ARG A 147 -8.34 20.07 1.70
CA ARG A 147 -8.96 19.37 2.83
C ARG A 147 -8.46 19.84 4.19
N TYR A 148 -7.37 20.62 4.22
CA TYR A 148 -6.68 20.99 5.45
C TYR A 148 -6.41 22.49 5.50
N THR A 149 -6.25 23.02 6.70
CA THR A 149 -5.70 24.37 6.91
C THR A 149 -4.32 24.21 7.51
N LEU A 150 -3.29 24.56 6.74
CA LEU A 150 -1.90 24.56 7.22
C LEU A 150 -1.70 25.73 8.18
N LEU A 151 -0.93 25.48 9.23
CA LEU A 151 -0.53 26.50 10.19
C LEU A 151 0.51 27.45 9.57
N PRO A 152 0.58 28.72 10.05
CA PRO A 152 1.63 29.63 9.63
C PRO A 152 3.02 29.20 10.13
N GLN A 153 3.09 28.45 11.23
CA GLN A 153 4.33 27.87 11.74
C GLN A 153 4.81 26.73 10.85
N LYS A 154 6.13 26.64 10.65
CA LYS A 154 6.77 25.62 9.82
C LYS A 154 8.18 25.30 10.35
N GLY A 155 8.60 24.07 10.15
CA GLY A 155 9.95 23.59 10.44
C GLY A 155 10.87 23.72 9.23
N TYR A 156 12.17 23.79 9.48
CA TYR A 156 13.22 23.72 8.47
C TYR A 156 14.19 22.60 8.84
N VAL A 157 14.50 21.73 7.88
CA VAL A 157 15.41 20.59 8.06
C VAL A 157 16.54 20.76 7.06
N ASP A 158 17.75 21.01 7.55
CA ASP A 158 18.97 21.16 6.76
C ASP A 158 19.98 20.02 6.97
N ASN A 159 19.61 19.03 7.78
CA ASN A 159 20.34 17.80 8.00
C ASN A 159 19.35 16.64 8.03
N SER A 160 18.97 16.16 6.84
CA SER A 160 18.03 15.07 6.63
C SER A 160 18.75 13.74 6.43
N SER A 161 18.21 12.66 7.00
CA SER A 161 18.64 11.29 6.70
C SER A 161 17.92 10.68 5.48
N VAL A 162 16.94 11.41 4.93
CA VAL A 162 16.06 10.94 3.84
C VAL A 162 16.35 11.71 2.56
N SER A 163 16.28 13.04 2.63
CA SER A 163 16.53 13.92 1.49
C SER A 163 18.01 14.30 1.42
N PHE A 164 18.53 14.46 0.21
CA PHE A 164 19.82 15.09 -0.05
C PHE A 164 19.72 16.62 -0.06
N GLU A 165 18.49 17.14 -0.09
CA GLU A 165 18.16 18.56 -0.11
C GLU A 165 17.67 19.03 1.27
N ASN A 166 17.48 20.34 1.40
CA ASN A 166 16.83 20.90 2.58
C ASN A 166 15.31 20.68 2.48
N ARG A 167 14.61 20.64 3.61
CA ARG A 167 13.16 20.44 3.63
C ARG A 167 12.45 21.50 4.45
N ILE A 168 11.34 22.00 3.91
CA ILE A 168 10.38 22.82 4.66
C ILE A 168 9.22 21.93 5.07
N ILE A 169 8.97 21.82 6.37
CA ILE A 169 7.87 21.00 6.91
C ILE A 169 6.75 21.91 7.37
N LYS A 170 5.60 21.80 6.71
CA LYS A 170 4.33 22.46 7.06
C LYS A 170 3.37 21.42 7.62
N PHE A 171 2.46 21.84 8.49
CA PHE A 171 1.51 20.92 9.11
C PHE A 171 0.22 21.64 9.49
N SER A 172 -0.86 20.88 9.63
CA SER A 172 -2.13 21.39 10.18
C SER A 172 -2.17 21.22 11.70
N GLU A 173 -3.18 21.85 12.33
CA GLU A 173 -3.61 21.39 13.65
C GLU A 173 -4.06 19.92 13.58
N GLN A 174 -4.01 19.26 14.74
CA GLN A 174 -4.48 17.90 14.90
C GLN A 174 -5.88 17.92 15.51
N ASN A 175 -6.85 17.33 14.82
CA ASN A 175 -8.17 17.06 15.36
C ASN A 175 -8.51 15.57 15.23
N GLY A 176 -8.29 14.81 16.31
CA GLY A 176 -8.32 13.35 16.21
C GLY A 176 -7.25 12.86 15.22
N PHE A 177 -7.66 12.00 14.29
CA PHE A 177 -6.82 11.57 13.16
C PHE A 177 -6.83 12.58 12.00
N ASN A 178 -7.57 13.68 12.06
CA ASN A 178 -7.51 14.69 11.00
C ASN A 178 -6.25 15.55 11.17
N GLN A 179 -5.18 15.16 10.49
CA GLN A 179 -3.90 15.88 10.47
C GLN A 179 -3.15 15.61 9.16
N ILE A 180 -2.44 16.62 8.68
CA ILE A 180 -1.51 16.51 7.55
C ILE A 180 -0.14 17.12 7.88
N PHE A 181 0.89 16.51 7.30
CA PHE A 181 2.22 17.08 7.13
C PHE A 181 2.51 17.20 5.64
N LEU A 182 3.04 18.35 5.23
CA LEU A 182 3.55 18.62 3.90
C LEU A 182 5.04 18.88 4.03
N SER A 183 5.83 18.15 3.25
CA SER A 183 7.24 18.38 3.05
C SER A 183 7.48 18.97 1.67
N GLU A 184 8.28 20.03 1.62
CA GLU A 184 8.78 20.62 0.37
C GLU A 184 10.29 20.38 0.34
N GLU A 185 10.78 19.61 -0.63
CA GLU A 185 12.22 19.47 -0.86
C GLU A 185 12.72 20.70 -1.63
N VAL A 186 13.65 21.44 -1.03
CA VAL A 186 14.06 22.76 -1.50
C VAL A 186 15.57 22.91 -1.67
N ASN A 187 15.96 23.57 -2.74
CA ASN A 187 17.32 24.06 -2.89
C ASN A 187 17.58 25.18 -1.85
N PRO A 188 18.58 25.05 -0.96
CA PRO A 188 18.81 26.02 0.10
C PRO A 188 19.28 27.40 -0.37
N VAL A 189 19.75 27.50 -1.63
CA VAL A 189 20.28 28.74 -2.22
C VAL A 189 19.25 29.42 -3.09
N SER A 190 18.63 28.70 -4.03
CA SER A 190 17.65 29.29 -4.97
C SER A 190 16.23 29.33 -4.43
N GLY A 191 15.90 28.47 -3.44
CA GLY A 191 14.54 28.28 -2.96
C GLY A 191 13.63 27.52 -3.93
N GLU A 192 14.19 26.95 -4.99
CA GLU A 192 13.49 26.07 -5.93
C GLU A 192 12.99 24.81 -5.21
N ILE A 193 11.78 24.37 -5.55
CA ILE A 193 11.17 23.16 -5.00
C ILE A 193 11.34 22.03 -6.02
N PHE A 194 11.87 20.89 -5.59
CA PHE A 194 12.06 19.72 -6.45
C PHE A 194 10.84 18.79 -6.42
N GLU A 195 10.30 18.54 -5.23
CA GLU A 195 9.14 17.69 -5.04
C GLU A 195 8.41 17.97 -3.73
N TYR A 196 7.19 17.43 -3.63
CA TYR A 196 6.37 17.49 -2.45
C TYR A 196 6.01 16.11 -1.95
N GLU A 197 5.94 15.97 -0.63
CA GLU A 197 5.52 14.74 0.03
C GLU A 197 4.48 15.08 1.09
N THR A 198 3.44 14.26 1.18
CA THR A 198 2.38 14.43 2.18
C THR A 198 2.24 13.20 3.05
N ILE A 199 2.03 13.42 4.34
CA ILE A 199 1.64 12.39 5.30
C ILE A 199 0.32 12.82 5.94
N GLU A 200 -0.73 12.05 5.70
CA GLU A 200 -2.04 12.24 6.34
C GLU A 200 -2.30 11.10 7.33
N VAL A 201 -2.97 11.38 8.43
CA VAL A 201 -3.37 10.35 9.39
C VAL A 201 -4.79 9.86 9.06
N LEU A 202 -4.97 8.55 8.97
CA LEU A 202 -6.27 7.93 8.61
C LEU A 202 -7.08 7.53 9.84
N PRO A 203 -8.42 7.38 9.70
CA PRO A 203 -9.30 6.98 10.81
C PRO A 203 -8.96 5.61 11.42
N ASN A 204 -8.34 4.71 10.67
CA ASN A 204 -7.87 3.41 11.17
C ASN A 204 -6.50 3.49 11.87
N GLY A 205 -5.98 4.70 12.09
CA GLY A 205 -4.70 4.95 12.73
C GLY A 205 -3.48 4.76 11.83
N GLN A 206 -3.63 4.37 10.57
CA GLN A 206 -2.52 4.28 9.61
C GLN A 206 -2.18 5.64 9.02
N LEU A 207 -1.06 5.71 8.31
CA LEU A 207 -0.65 6.90 7.57
C LEU A 207 -0.93 6.69 6.07
N ARG A 208 -1.39 7.75 5.42
CA ARG A 208 -1.50 7.83 3.96
C ARG A 208 -0.39 8.73 3.42
N PHE A 209 0.37 8.18 2.48
CA PHE A 209 1.49 8.86 1.84
C PHE A 209 1.07 9.36 0.45
N GLY A 210 1.59 10.53 0.08
CA GLY A 210 1.46 11.10 -1.26
C GLY A 210 2.79 11.69 -1.69
N ILE A 211 3.16 11.47 -2.95
CA ILE A 211 4.37 12.03 -3.56
C ILE A 211 3.92 12.79 -4.80
N PHE A 212 4.35 14.03 -4.94
CA PHE A 212 3.94 14.92 -6.01
C PHE A 212 5.15 15.58 -6.66
N ASP A 213 5.07 15.76 -7.98
CA ASP A 213 6.05 16.54 -8.73
C ASP A 213 5.96 18.05 -8.40
N VAL A 214 6.89 18.84 -8.96
CA VAL A 214 6.91 20.30 -8.80
C VAL A 214 5.62 21.00 -9.26
N ASN A 215 4.85 20.38 -10.16
CA ASN A 215 3.57 20.91 -10.63
C ASN A 215 2.40 20.47 -9.74
N GLY A 216 2.67 19.69 -8.70
CA GLY A 216 1.66 19.15 -7.78
C GLY A 216 0.92 17.94 -8.33
N ASN A 217 1.39 17.26 -9.39
CA ASN A 217 0.79 16.01 -9.87
C ASN A 217 1.36 14.82 -9.12
N ARG A 218 0.51 13.85 -8.75
CA ARG A 218 0.96 12.63 -8.07
C ARG A 218 1.90 11.82 -8.95
N LYS A 219 3.01 11.35 -8.37
CA LYS A 219 4.03 10.48 -9.00
C LYS A 219 4.22 9.18 -8.20
N ASN A 220 4.83 8.17 -8.82
CA ASN A 220 4.92 6.81 -8.24
C ASN A 220 5.98 6.64 -7.15
N ASN A 221 7.04 7.44 -7.19
CA ASN A 221 8.19 7.34 -6.28
C ASN A 221 8.86 8.70 -6.19
N ALA A 222 9.51 9.01 -5.08
CA ALA A 222 10.41 10.15 -4.93
C ALA A 222 11.56 10.06 -5.94
N ASP A 223 12.12 11.21 -6.35
CA ASP A 223 13.25 11.23 -7.27
C ASP A 223 14.53 10.75 -6.58
N PRO A 224 15.13 9.61 -7.00
CA PRO A 224 16.35 9.10 -6.36
C PRO A 224 17.57 10.02 -6.50
N SER A 225 17.55 11.05 -7.36
CA SER A 225 18.63 12.04 -7.39
C SER A 225 18.55 13.07 -6.25
N HIS A 226 17.39 13.23 -5.62
CA HIS A 226 17.15 14.21 -4.56
C HIS A 226 16.81 13.56 -3.22
N SER A 227 16.31 12.32 -3.21
CA SER A 227 15.81 11.69 -2.00
C SER A 227 15.94 10.18 -2.01
N ASN A 228 16.21 9.61 -0.82
CA ASN A 228 16.12 8.18 -0.58
C ASN A 228 14.67 7.72 -0.28
N ALA A 229 13.67 8.60 -0.33
CA ALA A 229 12.31 8.28 0.12
C ALA A 229 11.62 7.15 -0.65
N GLY A 230 11.92 6.95 -1.94
CA GLY A 230 11.44 5.82 -2.73
C GLY A 230 9.91 5.83 -2.91
N LYS A 231 9.27 4.66 -2.81
CA LYS A 231 7.82 4.46 -2.98
C LYS A 231 7.07 4.47 -1.65
N PRO A 232 5.74 4.68 -1.65
CA PRO A 232 4.92 4.53 -0.44
C PRO A 232 5.12 3.20 0.30
N GLY A 233 5.36 2.10 -0.42
CA GLY A 233 5.63 0.79 0.19
C GLY A 233 6.97 0.66 0.94
N LYS A 234 7.87 1.66 0.87
CA LYS A 234 9.17 1.63 1.56
C LYS A 234 9.01 1.83 3.05
N CYS A 235 9.70 0.98 3.82
CA CYS A 235 9.68 1.06 5.28
C CYS A 235 10.17 2.40 5.83
N MET A 236 10.88 3.22 5.07
CA MET A 236 11.23 4.55 5.55
C MET A 236 9.99 5.42 5.85
N TRP A 237 8.88 5.14 5.17
CA TRP A 237 7.55 5.66 5.48
C TRP A 237 6.84 4.88 6.62
N CYS A 238 7.37 3.75 7.10
CA CYS A 238 6.72 2.83 8.05
C CYS A 238 7.49 2.52 9.36
N HIS A 239 8.82 2.71 9.42
CA HIS A 239 9.57 3.01 10.65
C HIS A 239 8.88 4.20 11.38
N GLU A 240 8.06 4.92 10.62
CA GLU A 240 7.10 5.99 10.83
C GLU A 240 5.61 5.56 10.97
N SER A 241 5.25 4.40 11.53
CA SER A 241 3.87 4.26 12.08
C SER A 241 3.59 5.28 13.21
N THR A 242 4.55 6.16 13.51
CA THR A 242 4.42 7.39 14.28
C THR A 242 5.05 8.57 13.53
N ILE A 243 4.59 9.79 13.78
CA ILE A 243 5.31 11.01 13.34
C ILE A 243 6.72 10.97 13.93
N ASN A 244 7.73 11.03 13.07
CA ASN A 244 9.12 10.93 13.50
C ASN A 244 9.59 12.19 14.22
N GLN A 245 10.42 11.96 15.23
CA GLN A 245 11.22 13.01 15.87
C GLN A 245 12.47 13.28 15.04
N MET A 246 13.09 14.46 15.17
CA MET A 246 14.36 14.71 14.50
C MET A 246 15.46 13.85 15.11
N PHE A 247 16.24 13.18 14.25
CA PHE A 247 17.38 12.35 14.64
C PHE A 247 18.68 13.14 14.80
N SER A 248 18.75 14.32 14.20
CA SER A 248 19.91 15.21 14.20
C SER A 248 19.49 16.64 14.50
N THR A 249 20.39 17.41 15.11
CA THR A 249 20.17 18.84 15.32
C THR A 249 20.16 19.58 13.99
N GLN A 250 19.28 20.58 13.90
CA GLN A 250 19.11 21.46 12.74
C GLN A 250 19.58 22.87 13.10
N ASN A 251 20.04 23.65 12.12
CA ASN A 251 20.29 25.07 12.37
C ASN A 251 18.98 25.85 12.51
N ASN A 252 19.03 26.98 13.22
CA ASN A 252 17.87 27.86 13.36
C ASN A 252 17.85 28.89 12.23
N TYR A 253 16.72 29.01 11.54
CA TYR A 253 16.52 29.94 10.43
C TYR A 253 15.39 30.93 10.74
N ALA A 254 15.57 32.20 10.37
CA ALA A 254 14.55 33.22 10.57
C ALA A 254 13.26 32.87 9.80
N GLY A 255 12.10 33.03 10.45
CA GLY A 255 10.80 32.69 9.86
C GLY A 255 10.39 31.22 9.98
N TYR A 256 11.17 30.40 10.69
CA TYR A 256 10.88 29.01 11.00
C TYR A 256 10.89 28.80 12.51
N LEU A 257 10.28 27.71 12.97
CA LEU A 257 10.43 27.23 14.34
C LEU A 257 11.91 26.91 14.60
N THR A 258 12.40 27.23 15.80
CA THR A 258 13.72 26.75 16.23
C THR A 258 13.73 25.23 16.32
N TYR A 259 14.92 24.62 16.26
CA TYR A 259 15.09 23.18 16.41
C TYR A 259 14.33 22.61 17.62
N ASN A 260 14.44 23.23 18.79
CA ASN A 260 13.77 22.75 20.01
C ASN A 260 12.24 22.91 19.92
N GLU A 261 11.74 24.02 19.38
CA GLU A 261 10.30 24.24 19.21
C GLU A 261 9.70 23.24 18.22
N PHE A 262 10.39 23.01 17.09
CA PHE A 262 9.93 22.07 16.08
C PHE A 262 9.98 20.63 16.62
N GLN A 263 11.06 20.24 17.31
CA GLN A 263 11.18 18.93 17.96
C GLN A 263 10.04 18.68 18.94
N ASN A 264 9.76 19.65 19.82
CA ASN A 264 8.69 19.53 20.81
C ASN A 264 7.31 19.46 20.14
N THR A 265 7.12 20.18 19.03
CA THR A 265 5.89 20.10 18.23
C THR A 265 5.68 18.69 17.66
N LEU A 266 6.71 18.12 17.03
CA LEU A 266 6.65 16.76 16.48
C LEU A 266 6.42 15.71 17.57
N ILE A 267 7.10 15.81 18.72
CA ILE A 267 6.89 14.92 19.87
C ILE A 267 5.45 15.02 20.39
N SER A 268 4.90 16.23 20.49
CA SER A 268 3.53 16.41 20.97
C SER A 268 2.51 15.73 20.05
N TYR A 269 2.63 15.93 18.73
CA TYR A 269 1.75 15.25 17.76
C TYR A 269 1.95 13.73 17.77
N ARG A 270 3.19 13.26 17.90
CA ARG A 270 3.52 11.84 18.02
C ARG A 270 2.79 11.19 19.20
N GLU A 271 2.92 11.76 20.40
CA GLU A 271 2.31 11.21 21.60
C GLU A 271 0.78 11.26 21.56
N SER A 272 0.23 12.35 21.01
CA SER A 272 -1.21 12.47 20.79
C SER A 272 -1.72 11.40 19.81
N ASN A 273 -1.07 11.22 18.66
CA ASN A 273 -1.43 10.17 17.70
C ASN A 273 -1.28 8.77 18.29
N ARG A 274 -0.20 8.50 19.03
CA ARG A 274 0.00 7.23 19.73
C ARG A 274 -1.14 6.95 20.71
N LYS A 275 -1.55 7.93 21.52
CA LYS A 275 -2.68 7.79 22.44
C LYS A 275 -3.97 7.42 21.71
N GLN A 276 -4.25 8.05 20.58
CA GLN A 276 -5.44 7.76 19.78
C GLN A 276 -5.39 6.36 19.17
N LYS A 277 -4.24 5.96 18.61
CA LYS A 277 -4.03 4.62 18.05
C LYS A 277 -4.24 3.51 19.09
N LEU A 278 -3.72 3.71 20.30
CA LEU A 278 -3.89 2.77 21.42
C LEU A 278 -5.32 2.72 21.98
N ALA A 279 -6.17 3.69 21.62
CA ALA A 279 -7.58 3.71 22.01
C ALA A 279 -8.49 3.03 20.98
N LEU A 280 -7.96 2.63 19.81
CA LEU A 280 -8.72 1.89 18.80
C LEU A 280 -9.03 0.48 19.32
N THR A 281 -10.29 0.06 19.19
CA THR A 281 -10.77 -1.28 19.56
C THR A 281 -10.76 -2.25 18.38
N ASP A 282 -10.66 -1.72 17.17
CA ASP A 282 -10.57 -2.46 15.92
C ASP A 282 -9.21 -2.20 15.26
N GLY A 283 -8.82 -3.04 14.30
CA GLY A 283 -7.58 -2.84 13.56
C GLY A 283 -6.43 -3.72 14.04
N VAL A 284 -5.23 -3.23 13.76
CA VAL A 284 -3.97 -3.85 14.18
C VAL A 284 -3.59 -3.41 15.58
N ASP A 285 -2.76 -4.21 16.25
CA ASP A 285 -2.26 -3.86 17.58
C ASP A 285 -1.12 -2.85 17.49
N PHE A 286 -1.45 -1.56 17.63
CA PHE A 286 -0.47 -0.47 17.62
C PHE A 286 0.49 -0.47 18.83
N SER A 287 0.26 -1.31 19.86
CA SER A 287 1.26 -1.50 20.92
C SER A 287 2.46 -2.32 20.45
N GLN A 288 2.30 -3.09 19.38
CA GLN A 288 3.31 -3.99 18.82
C GLN A 288 4.04 -3.33 17.67
N THR A 289 4.97 -2.43 18.00
CA THR A 289 5.62 -1.52 17.03
C THR A 289 6.40 -2.21 15.91
N GLN A 290 6.76 -3.49 16.06
CA GLN A 290 7.53 -4.25 15.08
C GLN A 290 6.68 -5.17 14.20
N GLN A 291 5.36 -5.30 14.44
CA GLN A 291 4.55 -6.23 13.66
C GLN A 291 4.41 -5.84 12.17
N HIS A 292 4.59 -4.56 11.83
CA HIS A 292 4.59 -4.12 10.43
C HIS A 292 5.69 -4.82 9.60
N THR A 293 6.83 -5.17 10.21
CA THR A 293 7.93 -5.91 9.56
C THR A 293 7.49 -7.28 9.03
N LEU A 294 6.43 -7.87 9.61
CA LEU A 294 5.85 -9.12 9.10
C LEU A 294 5.22 -8.92 7.72
N THR A 295 4.65 -7.74 7.44
CA THR A 295 4.17 -7.39 6.08
C THR A 295 5.32 -7.35 5.09
N GLU A 296 6.48 -6.86 5.55
CA GLU A 296 7.67 -6.73 4.71
C GLU A 296 8.25 -8.08 4.35
N LEU A 297 8.33 -8.97 5.33
CA LEU A 297 8.76 -10.35 5.09
C LEU A 297 7.84 -11.07 4.09
N LEU A 298 6.55 -10.71 3.99
CA LEU A 298 5.65 -11.28 2.96
C LEU A 298 6.09 -10.87 1.55
N TYR A 299 6.28 -9.58 1.26
CA TYR A 299 6.67 -9.16 -0.09
C TYR A 299 8.15 -9.42 -0.37
N ILE A 300 9.06 -9.30 0.62
CA ILE A 300 10.49 -9.57 0.44
C ILE A 300 10.70 -11.03 0.12
N SER A 301 10.10 -11.95 0.89
CA SER A 301 10.26 -13.38 0.59
C SER A 301 9.62 -13.78 -0.75
N PHE A 302 8.63 -13.03 -1.23
CA PHE A 302 8.07 -13.23 -2.57
C PHE A 302 8.98 -12.67 -3.67
N MET A 303 9.48 -11.45 -3.52
CA MET A 303 10.34 -10.77 -4.50
C MET A 303 11.76 -11.33 -4.52
N GLU A 304 12.19 -11.93 -3.41
CA GLU A 304 13.53 -12.49 -3.21
C GLU A 304 13.43 -13.86 -2.52
N PRO A 305 12.88 -14.90 -3.18
CA PRO A 305 12.62 -16.16 -2.54
C PRO A 305 13.86 -17.06 -2.42
N SER A 306 13.85 -17.94 -1.42
CA SER A 306 14.76 -19.09 -1.32
C SER A 306 14.28 -20.27 -2.18
N ALA A 307 15.16 -21.22 -2.47
CA ALA A 307 14.79 -22.45 -3.18
C ALA A 307 13.74 -23.27 -2.41
N GLU A 308 13.80 -23.27 -1.08
CA GLU A 308 12.83 -23.91 -0.18
C GLU A 308 11.44 -23.31 -0.34
N ARG A 309 11.33 -21.98 -0.33
CA ARG A 309 10.05 -21.28 -0.54
C ARG A 309 9.49 -21.59 -1.94
N LEU A 310 10.33 -21.54 -2.97
CA LEU A 310 9.94 -21.86 -4.35
C LEU A 310 9.46 -23.29 -4.51
N SER A 311 10.03 -24.25 -3.79
CA SER A 311 9.55 -25.65 -3.79
C SER A 311 8.08 -25.76 -3.37
N LEU A 312 7.65 -24.93 -2.41
CA LEU A 312 6.27 -24.84 -1.95
C LEU A 312 5.37 -24.07 -2.93
N GLU A 313 5.87 -22.95 -3.46
CA GLU A 313 5.18 -22.11 -4.45
C GLU A 313 4.87 -22.92 -5.71
N TRP A 314 5.91 -23.52 -6.31
CA TRP A 314 5.86 -24.29 -7.56
C TRP A 314 5.33 -25.70 -7.39
N LYS A 315 5.11 -26.16 -6.13
CA LYS A 315 4.71 -27.54 -5.80
C LYS A 315 5.66 -28.58 -6.42
N MET A 316 6.95 -28.33 -6.29
CA MET A 316 8.02 -29.17 -6.84
C MET A 316 8.96 -29.65 -5.73
N PRO A 317 9.60 -30.83 -5.87
CA PRO A 317 10.66 -31.23 -4.96
C PRO A 317 11.81 -30.21 -4.92
N LEU A 318 12.34 -29.94 -3.73
CA LEU A 318 13.43 -28.98 -3.54
C LEU A 318 14.64 -29.26 -4.45
N THR A 319 15.00 -30.52 -4.63
CA THR A 319 16.12 -30.93 -5.50
C THR A 319 15.88 -30.56 -6.97
N GLN A 320 14.63 -30.61 -7.44
CA GLN A 320 14.27 -30.22 -8.80
C GLN A 320 14.35 -28.69 -8.96
N VAL A 321 13.87 -27.94 -7.97
CA VAL A 321 13.97 -26.47 -7.94
C VAL A 321 15.45 -26.03 -7.92
N GLN A 322 16.27 -26.62 -7.05
CA GLN A 322 17.71 -26.36 -7.00
C GLN A 322 18.40 -26.68 -8.34
N GLY A 323 17.98 -27.74 -9.03
CA GLY A 323 18.47 -28.07 -10.37
C GLY A 323 18.16 -26.97 -11.39
N GLN A 324 16.93 -26.43 -11.38
CA GLN A 324 16.53 -25.33 -12.27
C GLN A 324 17.27 -24.02 -11.97
N LEU A 325 17.60 -23.76 -10.70
CA LEU A 325 18.25 -22.54 -10.24
C LEU A 325 19.79 -22.60 -10.27
N SER A 326 20.38 -23.76 -10.60
CA SER A 326 21.80 -24.06 -10.41
C SER A 326 22.80 -23.08 -11.04
N ASN A 327 22.41 -22.35 -12.09
CA ASN A 327 23.26 -21.39 -12.80
C ASN A 327 22.91 -19.93 -12.49
N LEU A 328 22.00 -19.66 -11.56
CA LEU A 328 21.59 -18.32 -11.19
C LEU A 328 22.35 -17.86 -9.94
N PRO A 329 22.78 -16.58 -9.90
CA PRO A 329 23.42 -16.05 -8.71
C PRO A 329 22.42 -15.96 -7.56
N THR A 330 22.94 -16.08 -6.35
CA THR A 330 22.20 -15.80 -5.12
C THR A 330 22.82 -14.64 -4.38
N HIS A 331 22.04 -14.02 -3.49
CA HIS A 331 22.52 -12.99 -2.58
C HIS A 331 21.93 -13.16 -1.18
N ILE A 332 22.42 -12.36 -0.24
CA ILE A 332 21.89 -12.26 1.13
C ILE A 332 21.18 -10.92 1.28
N TYR A 333 19.94 -10.93 1.77
CA TYR A 333 19.23 -9.69 2.10
C TYR A 333 19.87 -9.03 3.34
N THR A 334 20.45 -7.84 3.19
CA THR A 334 21.25 -7.21 4.25
C THR A 334 20.47 -6.95 5.54
N GLU A 335 19.20 -6.54 5.43
CA GLU A 335 18.33 -6.26 6.59
C GLU A 335 17.85 -7.54 7.30
N PHE A 336 17.73 -8.64 6.55
CA PHE A 336 17.14 -9.91 6.99
C PHE A 336 18.04 -11.09 6.60
N PRO A 337 19.30 -11.16 7.10
CA PRO A 337 20.26 -12.18 6.67
C PRO A 337 19.82 -13.61 7.03
N PHE A 338 18.89 -13.77 7.97
CA PHE A 338 18.31 -15.06 8.33
C PHE A 338 17.47 -15.69 7.21
N LEU A 339 17.11 -14.93 6.16
CA LEU A 339 16.43 -15.46 4.98
C LEU A 339 17.35 -16.37 4.14
N GLY A 340 18.67 -16.29 4.34
CA GLY A 340 19.65 -17.14 3.67
C GLY A 340 19.93 -16.71 2.23
N ASN A 341 20.26 -17.68 1.37
CA ASN A 341 20.57 -17.45 -0.05
C ASN A 341 19.27 -17.26 -0.83
N LEU A 342 19.11 -16.09 -1.42
CA LEU A 342 17.91 -15.67 -2.14
C LEU A 342 18.20 -15.48 -3.62
N TYR A 343 17.15 -15.58 -4.43
CA TYR A 343 17.18 -15.28 -5.87
C TYR A 343 16.31 -14.04 -6.12
N TYR A 344 16.65 -13.19 -7.07
CA TYR A 344 15.73 -12.13 -7.48
C TYR A 344 14.59 -12.71 -8.31
N ARG A 345 13.34 -12.37 -7.95
CA ARG A 345 12.12 -12.80 -8.66
C ARG A 345 12.20 -12.59 -10.16
N LYS A 346 12.72 -11.44 -10.60
CA LYS A 346 12.86 -11.09 -12.02
C LYS A 346 13.73 -12.08 -12.81
N ASP A 347 14.67 -12.76 -12.15
CA ASP A 347 15.61 -13.69 -12.79
C ASP A 347 15.05 -15.13 -12.84
N ILE A 348 14.02 -15.43 -12.04
CA ILE A 348 13.47 -16.79 -11.88
C ILE A 348 12.03 -16.95 -12.38
N GLU A 349 11.29 -15.85 -12.61
CA GLU A 349 9.85 -15.91 -12.93
C GLU A 349 9.57 -16.71 -14.21
N SER A 350 10.47 -16.68 -15.19
CA SER A 350 10.34 -17.46 -16.44
C SER A 350 10.51 -18.97 -16.23
N LEU A 351 11.05 -19.40 -15.09
CA LEU A 351 11.23 -20.82 -14.74
C LEU A 351 10.00 -21.40 -14.02
N ALA A 352 9.08 -20.55 -13.54
CA ALA A 352 7.92 -20.98 -12.79
C ALA A 352 6.97 -21.84 -13.65
N PRO A 353 6.33 -22.87 -13.08
CA PRO A 353 5.42 -23.76 -13.82
C PRO A 353 4.08 -23.11 -14.20
N PHE A 354 3.82 -21.90 -13.71
CA PHE A 354 2.69 -21.06 -14.05
C PHE A 354 3.13 -19.60 -14.02
N GLN A 355 2.43 -18.74 -14.77
CA GLN A 355 2.65 -17.31 -14.72
C GLN A 355 1.65 -16.65 -13.76
N GLY A 356 2.18 -15.91 -12.78
CA GLY A 356 1.36 -15.09 -11.89
C GLY A 356 0.97 -13.78 -12.54
N LEU A 357 0.11 -13.02 -11.86
CA LEU A 357 -0.14 -11.64 -12.27
C LEU A 357 1.17 -10.82 -12.13
N PRO A 358 1.59 -10.05 -13.14
CA PRO A 358 2.83 -9.28 -13.07
C PRO A 358 2.81 -8.28 -11.91
N VAL A 359 3.97 -8.07 -11.30
CA VAL A 359 4.18 -7.11 -10.19
C VAL A 359 5.18 -6.04 -10.62
N SER A 360 5.18 -4.88 -9.93
CA SER A 360 6.22 -3.87 -10.13
C SER A 360 7.58 -4.43 -9.75
N SER A 361 8.64 -3.99 -10.44
CA SER A 361 9.98 -4.56 -10.27
C SER A 361 10.61 -4.25 -8.91
N SER A 362 10.12 -3.24 -8.19
CA SER A 362 10.51 -2.91 -6.82
C SER A 362 9.31 -2.45 -6.00
N VAL A 363 9.22 -2.94 -4.76
CA VAL A 363 8.19 -2.51 -3.79
C VAL A 363 8.58 -1.21 -3.10
N ARG A 364 9.88 -1.05 -2.80
CA ARG A 364 10.41 0.03 -1.98
C ARG A 364 10.99 1.19 -2.80
N GLU A 365 11.58 0.90 -3.94
CA GLU A 365 12.31 1.89 -4.76
C GLU A 365 11.60 2.13 -6.10
N GLN A 366 12.09 3.11 -6.85
CA GLN A 366 11.71 3.29 -8.25
C GLN A 366 11.75 1.95 -9.00
N SER A 367 10.70 1.67 -9.76
CA SER A 367 10.62 0.47 -10.57
C SER A 367 11.00 0.74 -12.01
N GLU A 368 11.75 -0.19 -12.62
CA GLU A 368 11.95 -0.25 -14.07
C GLU A 368 10.64 -0.62 -14.78
N ILE A 369 9.85 -1.50 -14.15
CA ILE A 369 8.52 -1.90 -14.61
C ILE A 369 7.53 -1.54 -13.51
N GLU A 370 6.65 -0.58 -13.79
CA GLU A 370 5.53 -0.23 -12.91
C GLU A 370 4.24 -0.81 -13.47
N VAL A 371 3.52 -1.61 -12.68
CA VAL A 371 2.24 -2.19 -13.11
C VAL A 371 1.07 -1.34 -12.65
N ASN A 372 -0.02 -1.39 -13.42
CA ASN A 372 -1.32 -0.90 -12.98
C ASN A 372 -2.44 -1.79 -13.55
N HIS A 373 -3.03 -2.60 -12.68
CA HIS A 373 -4.11 -3.55 -12.96
C HIS A 373 -5.50 -2.98 -12.60
N LEU A 374 -5.59 -1.71 -12.21
CA LEU A 374 -6.85 -1.03 -11.87
C LEU A 374 -7.46 -0.23 -13.03
N ASN A 375 -6.70 -0.06 -14.11
CA ASN A 375 -7.08 0.71 -15.31
C ASN A 375 -7.53 -0.17 -16.47
#